data_AF-A0AAP0GSS5-F1
#
_entry.id   AF-A0AAP0GSS5-F1
#
_cell.length_a   1.000
_cell.length_b   1.000
_cell.length_c   1.000
_cell.angle_alpha   90.00
_cell.angle_beta   90.00
_cell.angle_gamma   90.00
#
_symmetry.space_group_name_H-M   'P 1'
#
loop_
_entity.id
_entity.type
_entity.pdbx_description
1 polymer ?
#
loop_
_entity_poly.entity_id
_entity_poly.type
_entity_poly.pdbx_seq_one_letter_code
_entity_poly.pdbx_strand_id
1 'polypeptide(L)'
;MIVCIAVVGHQTELKILMEKKRGKWVFSFVHSKVKSYSISISGIKPRAREKMIVCIAVVGHQNNPLYIQSFTEADDALKLHHIVHCSLDVVDERVNNPKKSGPMLNETFLGLLYPTENYKVYGYLTNTKVKFILVTTDLDVRDADVRNFFRRFHSAYLDAVSNPFHVPGKKITSKTFAERVTNIVKSVSFHTTG
;
A
#
# COMPACT_ATOMS: atom_id res chain seq x y z
N MET A 1 -28.96 4.63 15.38
CA MET A 1 -29.88 3.53 15.08
C MET A 1 -30.52 3.87 13.75
N ILE A 2 -30.14 3.19 12.67
CA ILE A 2 -30.70 3.48 11.34
C ILE A 2 -31.79 2.43 11.12
N VAL A 3 -33.03 2.88 10.99
CA VAL A 3 -34.17 2.00 10.71
C VAL A 3 -34.43 2.12 9.22
N CYS A 4 -34.04 1.10 8.45
CA CYS A 4 -34.43 0.99 7.06
C CYS A 4 -35.61 0.01 6.98
N ILE A 5 -36.71 0.49 6.40
CA ILE A 5 -37.86 -0.35 6.07
C ILE A 5 -37.60 -0.85 4.64
N ALA A 6 -37.40 -2.17 4.49
CA ALA A 6 -37.33 -2.80 3.19
C ALA A 6 -38.68 -3.43 2.88
N VAL A 7 -39.33 -2.98 1.80
CA VAL A 7 -40.56 -3.58 1.28
C VAL A 7 -40.17 -4.63 0.25
N VAL A 8 -40.32 -5.91 0.59
CA VAL A 8 -40.30 -7.01 -0.38
C VAL A 8 -41.75 -7.35 -0.70
N GLY A 9 -42.05 -7.58 -1.98
CA GLY A 9 -43.38 -7.53 -2.59
C GLY A 9 -44.54 -8.17 -1.82
N HIS A 10 -45.71 -7.57 -2.03
CA HIS A 10 -47.06 -7.91 -1.55
C HIS A 10 -47.15 -8.48 -0.13
N GLN A 11 -47.37 -7.56 0.81
CA GLN A 11 -47.99 -7.76 2.13
C GLN A 11 -47.16 -8.25 3.33
N THR A 12 -45.86 -7.91 3.44
CA THR A 12 -45.18 -7.98 4.74
C THR A 12 -44.16 -6.85 4.95
N GLU A 13 -44.42 -5.96 5.91
CA GLU A 13 -43.42 -4.99 6.40
C GLU A 13 -42.40 -5.72 7.29
N LEU A 14 -41.15 -5.83 6.82
CA LEU A 14 -40.04 -6.36 7.61
C LEU A 14 -39.30 -5.18 8.26
N LYS A 15 -39.39 -5.09 9.59
CA LYS A 15 -38.66 -4.09 10.37
C LYS A 15 -37.27 -4.62 10.68
N ILE A 16 -36.27 -4.13 9.95
CA ILE A 16 -34.86 -4.49 10.15
C ILE A 16 -34.26 -3.49 11.13
N LEU A 17 -33.93 -3.96 12.35
CA LEU A 17 -33.23 -3.15 13.33
C LEU A 17 -31.72 -3.37 13.19
N MET A 18 -31.03 -2.33 12.73
CA MET A 18 -29.56 -2.28 12.67
C MET A 18 -29.00 -1.73 13.99
N GLU A 19 -28.35 -2.59 14.77
CA GLU A 19 -27.62 -2.18 15.98
C GLU A 19 -26.14 -2.51 15.85
N LYS A 20 -25.28 -1.49 16.04
CA LYS A 20 -23.83 -1.66 16.03
C LYS A 20 -23.36 -1.94 17.46
N LYS A 21 -23.12 -3.21 17.79
CA LYS A 21 -22.57 -3.63 19.09
C LYS A 21 -21.13 -4.12 18.92
N ARG A 22 -20.19 -3.50 19.65
CA ARG A 22 -18.75 -3.87 19.68
C ARG A 22 -18.13 -4.04 18.29
N GLY A 23 -18.40 -3.12 17.37
CA GLY A 23 -17.82 -3.13 16.02
C GLY A 23 -18.38 -4.19 15.08
N LYS A 24 -19.40 -4.96 15.50
CA LYS A 24 -20.14 -5.91 14.65
C LYS A 24 -21.53 -5.36 14.35
N TRP A 25 -21.98 -5.54 13.11
CA TRP A 25 -23.35 -5.24 12.71
C TRP A 25 -24.22 -6.43 13.08
N VAL A 26 -25.18 -6.22 13.99
CA VAL A 26 -26.14 -7.24 14.38
C VAL A 26 -27.48 -6.86 13.78
N PHE A 27 -28.05 -7.78 13.00
CA PHE A 27 -29.37 -7.65 12.41
C PHE A 27 -30.36 -8.44 13.25
N SER A 28 -31.37 -7.76 13.78
CA SER A 28 -32.49 -8.41 14.45
C SER A 28 -33.72 -8.28 13.57
N PHE A 29 -34.23 -9.43 13.11
CA PHE A 29 -35.50 -9.52 12.39
C PHE A 29 -36.62 -9.75 13.40
N VAL A 30 -37.61 -8.86 13.43
CA VAL A 30 -38.82 -9.04 14.23
C VAL A 30 -39.95 -9.37 13.25
N HIS A 31 -40.33 -10.65 13.20
CA HIS A 31 -41.57 -11.09 12.54
C HIS A 31 -42.66 -11.23 13.61
N SER A 32 -43.87 -10.75 13.31
CA SER A 32 -45.04 -11.02 14.15
C SER A 32 -45.39 -12.50 13.97
N LYS A 33 -45.21 -13.27 15.05
CA LYS A 33 -45.33 -14.73 15.17
C LYS A 33 -44.25 -15.57 14.47
N VAL A 34 -43.49 -16.26 15.35
CA VAL A 34 -42.63 -17.44 15.15
C VAL A 34 -41.17 -17.18 14.71
N LYS A 35 -40.29 -17.32 15.71
CA LYS A 35 -38.82 -17.46 15.70
C LYS A 35 -37.99 -16.21 15.34
N SER A 36 -37.35 -15.66 16.38
CA SER A 36 -36.21 -14.76 16.24
C SER A 36 -35.01 -15.53 15.68
N TYR A 37 -34.54 -15.15 14.49
CA TYR A 37 -33.30 -15.66 13.92
C TYR A 37 -32.24 -14.56 14.02
N SER A 38 -31.19 -14.80 14.80
CA SER A 38 -30.01 -13.93 14.86
C SER A 38 -28.98 -14.46 13.86
N ILE A 39 -28.85 -13.80 12.71
CA ILE A 39 -27.77 -14.07 11.76
C ILE A 39 -26.56 -13.23 12.18
N SER A 40 -25.53 -13.89 12.68
CA SER A 40 -24.24 -13.28 12.98
C SER A 40 -23.39 -13.28 11.71
N ILE A 41 -23.42 -12.20 10.93
CA ILE A 41 -22.54 -12.06 9.77
C ILE A 41 -21.15 -11.66 10.27
N SER A 42 -20.32 -12.63 10.64
CA SER A 42 -18.89 -12.41 10.87
C SER A 42 -18.15 -12.41 9.55
N GLY A 43 -18.19 -11.31 8.78
CA GLY A 43 -17.41 -11.33 7.55
C GLY A 43 -17.44 -10.12 6.63
N ILE A 44 -18.46 -9.26 6.68
CA ILE A 44 -18.45 -8.07 5.81
C ILE A 44 -17.80 -6.93 6.59
N LYS A 45 -16.48 -7.03 6.77
CA LYS A 45 -15.67 -5.86 7.13
C LYS A 45 -15.84 -4.90 5.93
N PRO A 46 -16.37 -3.69 6.10
CA PRO A 46 -16.27 -2.71 5.02
C PRO A 46 -14.79 -2.62 4.67
N ARG A 47 -14.43 -2.83 3.39
CA ARG A 47 -13.08 -2.58 2.88
C ARG A 47 -12.87 -1.09 3.09
N ALA A 48 -12.39 -0.73 4.28
CA ALA A 48 -11.96 0.62 4.58
C ALA A 48 -11.07 1.03 3.41
N ARG A 49 -11.16 2.28 2.95
CA ARG A 49 -10.12 2.82 2.07
C ARG A 49 -8.84 2.87 2.93
N GLU A 50 -8.22 1.71 3.07
CA GLU A 50 -6.94 1.53 3.72
C GLU A 50 -5.96 2.22 2.82
N LYS A 51 -5.21 3.10 3.45
CA LYS A 51 -4.15 3.82 2.78
C LYS A 51 -3.11 2.80 2.30
N MET A 52 -3.13 2.50 1.00
CA MET A 52 -2.55 1.29 0.44
C MET A 52 -1.28 1.62 -0.34
N ILE A 53 -0.15 1.17 0.21
CA ILE A 53 1.03 0.94 -0.60
C ILE A 53 0.67 -0.16 -1.60
N VAL A 54 0.70 0.19 -2.89
CA VAL A 54 0.25 -0.70 -3.97
C VAL A 54 1.41 -1.53 -4.51
N CYS A 55 2.57 -0.89 -4.66
CA CYS A 55 3.74 -1.54 -5.22
C CYS A 55 5.03 -1.02 -4.58
N ILE A 56 5.96 -1.93 -4.36
CA ILE A 56 7.34 -1.61 -4.00
C ILE A 56 8.25 -2.28 -5.01
N ALA A 57 9.18 -1.50 -5.57
CA ALA A 57 10.19 -2.00 -6.47
C ALA A 57 11.59 -1.60 -6.01
N VAL A 58 12.53 -2.53 -6.18
CA VAL A 58 13.96 -2.33 -6.05
C VAL A 58 14.58 -2.55 -7.41
N VAL A 59 15.28 -1.55 -7.88
CA VAL A 59 15.94 -1.55 -9.18
C VAL A 59 17.43 -1.31 -8.96
N GLY A 60 18.26 -2.20 -9.50
CA GLY A 60 19.71 -2.09 -9.41
C GLY A 60 20.26 -0.94 -10.26
N HIS A 61 21.58 -0.76 -10.18
CA HIS A 61 22.27 0.31 -10.90
C HIS A 61 22.21 0.15 -12.44
N GLN A 62 22.08 -1.09 -12.95
CA GLN A 62 21.91 -1.37 -14.39
C GLN A 62 20.44 -1.34 -14.83
N ASN A 63 19.56 -0.67 -14.08
CA ASN A 63 18.11 -0.67 -14.32
C ASN A 63 17.48 -2.07 -14.32
N ASN A 64 18.14 -3.04 -13.66
CA ASN A 64 17.66 -4.40 -13.51
C ASN A 64 16.70 -4.50 -12.30
N PRO A 65 15.46 -4.99 -12.46
CA PRO A 65 14.54 -5.14 -11.35
C PRO A 65 15.01 -6.28 -10.43
N LEU A 66 15.49 -5.91 -9.23
CA LEU A 66 15.98 -6.84 -8.21
C LEU A 66 14.82 -7.43 -7.40
N TYR A 67 13.79 -6.64 -7.14
CA TYR A 67 12.62 -7.06 -6.39
C TYR A 67 11.42 -6.21 -6.79
N ILE A 68 10.28 -6.85 -7.04
CA ILE A 68 9.01 -6.16 -7.29
C ILE A 68 7.94 -6.91 -6.52
N GLN A 69 7.25 -6.20 -5.65
CA GLN A 69 6.13 -6.74 -4.87
C GLN A 69 4.92 -5.84 -5.06
N SER A 70 3.88 -6.42 -5.63
CA SER A 70 2.56 -5.80 -5.74
C SER A 70 1.66 -6.34 -4.64
N PHE A 71 0.84 -5.46 -4.06
CA PHE A 71 -0.15 -5.80 -3.03
C PHE A 71 -1.59 -5.73 -3.55
N THR A 72 -1.78 -5.31 -4.81
CA THR A 72 -3.09 -5.25 -5.50
C THR A 72 -3.37 -6.52 -6.33
N GLU A 73 -4.54 -6.57 -6.96
CA GLU A 73 -4.98 -7.67 -7.83
C GLU A 73 -4.10 -7.80 -9.10
N ALA A 74 -4.07 -9.02 -9.66
CA ALA A 74 -3.09 -9.42 -10.67
C ALA A 74 -3.13 -8.61 -11.98
N ASP A 75 -4.30 -8.08 -12.37
CA ASP A 75 -4.45 -7.30 -13.60
C ASP A 75 -3.72 -5.94 -13.56
N ASP A 76 -3.48 -5.40 -12.36
CA ASP A 76 -2.75 -4.14 -12.21
C ASP A 76 -1.23 -4.32 -12.17
N ALA A 77 -0.72 -5.55 -12.11
CA ALA A 77 0.72 -5.82 -12.05
C ALA A 77 1.45 -5.22 -13.26
N LEU A 78 0.95 -5.45 -14.47
CA LEU A 78 1.53 -4.91 -15.71
C LEU A 78 1.56 -3.38 -15.71
N LYS A 79 0.50 -2.72 -15.24
CA LYS A 79 0.44 -1.26 -15.12
C LYS A 79 1.49 -0.75 -14.14
N LEU A 80 1.65 -1.42 -13.00
CA LEU A 80 2.64 -1.04 -11.99
C LEU A 80 4.07 -1.22 -12.50
N HIS A 81 4.35 -2.28 -13.26
CA HIS A 81 5.63 -2.46 -13.93
C HIS A 81 5.94 -1.31 -14.88
N HIS A 82 4.95 -0.86 -15.66
CA HIS A 82 5.10 0.29 -16.56
C HIS A 82 5.37 1.59 -15.79
N ILE A 83 4.60 1.87 -14.74
CA ILE A 83 4.78 3.05 -13.86
C ILE A 83 6.19 3.08 -13.26
N VAL A 84 6.65 1.95 -12.73
CA VAL A 84 8.00 1.82 -12.18
C VAL A 84 9.05 2.06 -13.25
N HIS A 85 8.88 1.51 -14.45
CA HIS A 85 9.83 1.70 -15.55
C HIS A 85 9.94 3.17 -15.98
N CYS A 86 8.82 3.86 -16.23
CA CYS A 86 8.81 5.27 -16.58
C CYS A 86 9.37 6.17 -15.46
N SER A 87 9.26 5.74 -14.20
CA SER A 87 9.83 6.49 -13.08
C SER A 87 11.36 6.51 -13.06
N LEU A 88 12.02 5.56 -13.71
CA LEU A 88 13.48 5.47 -13.75
C LEU A 88 14.10 6.64 -14.52
N ASP A 89 13.46 7.09 -15.60
CA ASP A 89 13.93 8.21 -16.41
C ASP A 89 13.96 9.51 -15.60
N VAL A 90 12.91 9.75 -14.80
CA VAL A 90 12.82 10.91 -13.90
C VAL A 90 13.89 10.85 -12.80
N VAL A 91 14.15 9.65 -12.27
CA VAL A 91 15.21 9.45 -11.28
C VAL A 91 16.58 9.77 -11.89
N ASP A 92 16.86 9.28 -13.10
CA ASP A 92 18.14 9.51 -13.77
C ASP A 92 18.35 10.99 -14.13
N GLU A 93 17.31 11.70 -14.58
CA GLU A 93 17.38 13.15 -14.81
C GLU A 93 17.74 13.91 -13.52
N ARG A 94 17.09 13.58 -12.39
CA ARG A 94 17.35 14.24 -11.09
C ARG A 94 18.75 13.96 -10.56
N VAL A 95 19.23 12.73 -10.73
CA VAL A 95 20.57 12.33 -10.26
C VAL A 95 21.66 12.98 -11.11
N ASN A 96 21.43 13.13 -12.41
CA ASN A 96 22.39 13.72 -13.33
C ASN A 96 22.37 15.27 -13.30
N ASN A 97 21.26 15.89 -12.86
CA ASN A 97 21.12 17.35 -12.81
C ASN A 97 20.65 17.87 -11.43
N PRO A 98 21.54 17.89 -10.41
CA PRO A 98 21.20 18.30 -9.05
C PRO A 98 20.85 19.79 -8.91
N LYS A 99 21.04 20.61 -9.96
CA LYS A 99 20.81 22.07 -9.93
C LYS A 99 19.32 22.47 -10.00
N LYS A 100 18.43 21.55 -10.41
CA LYS A 100 16.98 21.79 -10.49
C LYS A 100 16.22 21.33 -9.23
N SER A 101 16.82 20.50 -8.39
CA SER A 101 16.23 20.05 -7.12
C SER A 101 16.52 21.08 -6.03
N GLY A 102 15.48 21.58 -5.37
CA GLY A 102 15.56 22.54 -4.27
C GLY A 102 16.43 22.09 -3.08
N PRO A 103 16.48 22.87 -1.98
CA PRO A 103 17.49 22.76 -0.93
C PRO A 103 17.63 21.31 -0.44
N MET A 104 18.86 20.81 -0.57
CA MET A 104 19.28 19.44 -0.31
C MET A 104 18.90 18.96 1.09
N LEU A 105 17.75 18.30 1.20
CA LEU A 105 17.42 17.47 2.35
C LEU A 105 17.78 16.02 2.02
N ASN A 106 19.09 15.73 2.06
CA ASN A 106 19.71 14.41 1.98
C ASN A 106 19.59 13.72 0.61
N GLU A 107 20.73 13.53 -0.06
CA GLU A 107 20.91 12.93 -1.40
C GLU A 107 20.21 11.58 -1.63
N THR A 108 19.79 10.93 -0.55
CA THR A 108 19.21 9.59 -0.58
C THR A 108 17.69 9.58 -0.85
N PHE A 109 16.95 10.64 -0.50
CA PHE A 109 15.49 10.69 -0.71
C PHE A 109 15.12 11.68 -1.81
N LEU A 110 14.60 11.19 -2.92
CA LEU A 110 14.25 12.01 -4.09
C LEU A 110 12.86 12.65 -3.98
N GLY A 111 12.07 12.24 -2.99
CA GLY A 111 10.71 12.73 -2.79
C GLY A 111 9.72 12.15 -3.80
N LEU A 112 8.64 12.91 -4.04
CA LEU A 112 7.66 12.60 -5.07
C LEU A 112 8.31 12.77 -6.45
N LEU A 113 8.30 11.71 -7.26
CA LEU A 113 8.80 11.72 -8.64
C LEU A 113 7.77 12.40 -9.55
N TYR A 114 6.60 11.78 -9.68
CA TYR A 114 5.47 12.35 -10.40
C TYR A 114 4.15 11.79 -9.82
N PRO A 115 3.10 12.61 -9.80
CA PRO A 115 1.74 12.14 -9.57
C PRO A 115 1.16 11.56 -10.87
N THR A 116 0.45 10.45 -10.76
CA THR A 116 -0.44 9.87 -11.80
C THR A 116 -1.88 10.06 -11.32
N GLU A 117 -2.87 9.80 -12.19
CA GLU A 117 -4.30 9.95 -11.90
C GLU A 117 -4.74 9.31 -10.57
N ASN A 118 -4.30 8.07 -10.30
CA ASN A 118 -4.70 7.31 -9.12
C ASN A 118 -3.53 6.91 -8.21
N TYR A 119 -2.29 7.29 -8.57
CA TYR A 119 -1.08 6.82 -7.92
C TYR A 119 -0.08 7.95 -7.71
N LYS A 120 0.60 7.94 -6.57
CA LYS A 120 1.77 8.76 -6.30
C LYS A 120 3.01 7.88 -6.28
N VAL A 121 4.04 8.29 -7.02
CA VAL A 121 5.29 7.57 -7.14
C VAL A 121 6.38 8.32 -6.37
N TYR A 122 6.96 7.67 -5.37
CA TYR A 122 8.07 8.18 -4.59
C TYR A 122 9.36 7.45 -4.93
N GLY A 123 10.46 8.21 -4.95
CA GLY A 123 11.79 7.70 -5.25
C GLY A 123 12.74 7.84 -4.07
N TYR A 124 13.59 6.83 -3.89
CA TYR A 124 14.70 6.84 -2.96
C TYR A 124 15.92 6.21 -3.62
N LEU A 125 17.06 6.87 -3.55
CA LEU A 125 18.30 6.43 -4.17
C LEU A 125 19.32 6.12 -3.10
N THR A 126 19.78 4.89 -3.02
CA THR A 126 20.86 4.50 -2.11
C THR A 126 22.23 4.95 -2.61
N ASN A 127 23.22 4.98 -1.72
CA ASN A 127 24.60 5.32 -2.07
C ASN A 127 25.20 4.37 -3.13
N THR A 128 24.74 3.11 -3.18
CA THR A 128 25.16 2.11 -4.17
C THR A 128 24.45 2.24 -5.52
N LYS A 129 23.76 3.38 -5.75
CA LYS A 129 22.96 3.66 -6.96
C LYS A 129 21.83 2.64 -7.19
N VAL A 130 21.41 1.92 -6.16
CA VAL A 130 20.17 1.13 -6.18
C VAL A 130 19.00 2.08 -5.94
N LYS A 131 18.00 1.99 -6.82
CA LYS A 131 16.81 2.84 -6.86
C LYS A 131 15.65 2.10 -6.21
N PHE A 132 15.06 2.68 -5.18
CA PHE A 132 13.82 2.19 -4.57
C PHE A 132 12.66 3.05 -5.05
N ILE A 133 11.61 2.39 -5.52
CA ILE A 133 10.40 3.03 -6.02
C ILE A 133 9.23 2.54 -5.17
N LEU A 134 8.43 3.49 -4.68
CA LEU A 134 7.23 3.23 -3.91
C LEU A 134 6.04 3.83 -4.65
N VAL A 135 5.01 3.01 -4.88
CA VAL A 135 3.75 3.45 -5.48
C VAL A 135 2.66 3.35 -4.42
N THR A 136 2.01 4.48 -4.13
CA THR A 136 0.88 4.57 -3.19
C THR A 136 -0.35 5.14 -3.89
N THR A 137 -1.54 4.75 -3.46
CA THR A 137 -2.81 5.35 -3.92
C THR A 137 -3.19 6.59 -3.11
N ASP A 138 -2.58 6.80 -1.95
CA ASP A 138 -3.01 7.86 -1.04
C ASP A 138 -2.42 9.21 -1.39
N LEU A 139 -3.31 10.19 -1.45
CA LEU A 139 -2.94 11.56 -1.76
C LEU A 139 -2.34 12.29 -0.55
N ASP A 140 -2.63 11.87 0.70
CA ASP A 140 -2.23 12.59 1.92
C ASP A 140 -1.03 11.96 2.65
N VAL A 141 -0.10 11.38 1.90
CA VAL A 141 1.13 10.82 2.49
C VAL A 141 2.16 11.92 2.68
N ARG A 142 2.59 12.12 3.93
CA ARG A 142 3.67 13.06 4.26
C ARG A 142 5.03 12.47 3.91
N ASP A 143 5.91 13.29 3.36
CA ASP A 143 7.29 12.90 3.03
C ASP A 143 8.07 12.33 4.21
N ALA A 144 7.79 12.80 5.44
CA ALA A 144 8.40 12.27 6.65
C ALA A 144 8.08 10.77 6.88
N ASP A 145 6.82 10.37 6.64
CA ASP A 145 6.37 8.99 6.79
C ASP A 145 6.97 8.10 5.70
N VAL A 146 7.03 8.60 4.45
CA VAL A 146 7.68 7.91 3.32
C VAL A 146 9.18 7.73 3.58
N ARG A 147 9.85 8.77 4.08
CA ARG A 147 11.27 8.71 4.44
C ARG A 147 11.51 7.66 5.51
N ASN A 148 10.67 7.60 6.54
CA ASN A 148 10.78 6.60 7.59
C ASN A 148 10.55 5.18 7.06
N PHE A 149 9.57 5.01 6.16
CA PHE A 149 9.35 3.76 5.43
C PHE A 149 10.60 3.33 4.65
N PHE A 150 11.18 4.21 3.84
CA PHE A 150 12.38 3.90 3.06
C PHE A 150 13.58 3.55 3.95
N ARG A 151 13.75 4.19 5.12
CA ARG A 151 14.81 3.82 6.07
C ARG A 151 14.66 2.39 6.59
N ARG A 152 13.44 1.98 6.97
CA ARG A 152 13.14 0.62 7.43
C ARG A 152 13.29 -0.40 6.30
N PHE A 153 12.83 -0.05 5.11
CA PHE A 153 12.96 -0.87 3.91
C PHE A 153 14.41 -1.05 3.49
N HIS A 154 15.21 0.02 3.53
CA HIS A 154 16.65 -0.03 3.27
C HIS A 154 17.36 -0.97 4.25
N SER A 155 17.04 -0.91 5.55
CA SER A 155 17.59 -1.86 6.53
C SER A 155 17.24 -3.31 6.21
N ALA A 156 16.00 -3.60 5.81
CA ALA A 156 15.60 -4.95 5.39
C ALA A 156 16.31 -5.40 4.10
N TYR A 157 16.54 -4.49 3.16
CA TYR A 157 17.29 -4.76 1.94
C TYR A 157 18.77 -5.07 2.24
N LEU A 158 19.40 -4.28 3.12
CA LEU A 158 20.79 -4.52 3.52
C LEU A 158 20.97 -5.88 4.18
N ASP A 159 20.02 -6.32 5.02
CA ASP A 159 20.06 -7.65 5.63
C ASP A 159 19.89 -8.79 4.60
N ALA A 160 19.17 -8.56 3.51
CA ALA A 160 19.06 -9.53 2.42
C ALA A 160 20.34 -9.59 1.58
N VAL A 161 20.99 -8.44 1.35
CA VAL A 161 22.21 -8.32 0.52
C VAL A 161 23.47 -8.69 1.30
N SER A 162 23.48 -8.56 2.62
CA SER A 162 24.60 -8.96 3.48
C SER A 162 24.80 -10.48 3.56
N ASN A 163 23.89 -11.26 2.97
CA ASN A 163 24.04 -12.71 2.87
C ASN A 163 25.21 -13.08 1.93
N PRO A 164 26.21 -13.85 2.38
CA PRO A 164 27.39 -14.21 1.58
C PRO A 164 27.06 -15.05 0.33
N PHE A 165 25.90 -15.70 0.29
CA PHE A 165 25.41 -16.44 -0.89
C PHE A 165 24.60 -15.58 -1.86
N HIS A 166 24.35 -14.31 -1.52
CA HIS A 166 23.66 -13.38 -2.40
C HIS A 166 24.64 -12.82 -3.45
N VAL A 167 24.30 -12.99 -4.72
CA VAL A 167 25.07 -12.41 -5.82
C VAL A 167 24.49 -11.03 -6.16
N PRO A 168 25.28 -9.94 -6.06
CA PRO A 168 24.84 -8.62 -6.47
C PRO A 168 24.29 -8.62 -7.90
N GLY A 169 23.19 -7.91 -8.13
CA GLY A 169 22.55 -7.81 -9.45
C GLY A 169 21.55 -8.93 -9.79
N LYS A 170 21.46 -9.98 -8.97
CA LYS A 170 20.40 -11.00 -9.12
C LYS A 170 19.14 -10.63 -8.34
N LYS A 171 18.00 -11.17 -8.79
CA LYS A 171 16.71 -10.99 -8.10
C LYS A 171 16.78 -11.54 -6.68
N ILE A 172 16.25 -10.78 -5.72
CA ILE A 172 16.14 -11.22 -4.33
C ILE A 172 14.92 -12.14 -4.22
N THR A 173 15.18 -13.43 -4.04
CA THR A 173 14.15 -14.48 -3.91
C THR A 173 13.91 -14.94 -2.48
N SER A 174 14.53 -14.26 -1.50
CA SER A 174 14.44 -14.64 -0.09
C SER A 174 13.02 -14.46 0.46
N LYS A 175 12.46 -15.53 1.03
CA LYS A 175 11.15 -15.51 1.70
C LYS A 175 11.14 -14.61 2.94
N THR A 176 12.22 -14.64 3.72
CA THR A 176 12.35 -13.81 4.93
C THR A 176 12.34 -12.32 4.61
N PHE A 177 12.91 -11.95 3.46
CA PHE A 177 12.84 -10.58 2.97
C PHE A 177 11.41 -10.18 2.61
N ALA A 178 10.71 -11.00 1.82
CA ALA A 178 9.32 -10.72 1.43
C ALA A 178 8.37 -10.58 2.65
N GLU A 179 8.54 -11.43 3.67
CA GLU A 179 7.81 -11.35 4.94
C GLU A 179 8.10 -10.05 5.69
N ARG A 180 9.38 -9.65 5.78
CA ARG A 180 9.76 -8.37 6.40
C ARG A 180 9.17 -7.18 5.66
N VAL A 181 9.23 -7.16 4.34
CA VAL A 181 8.62 -6.10 3.52
C VAL A 181 7.11 -6.02 3.78
N THR A 182 6.43 -7.16 3.80
CA THR A 182 5.00 -7.24 4.11
C THR A 182 4.70 -6.70 5.51
N ASN A 183 5.52 -7.02 6.51
CA ASN A 183 5.36 -6.51 7.87
C ASN A 183 5.60 -5.00 7.96
N ILE A 184 6.58 -4.47 7.22
CA ILE A 184 6.82 -3.03 7.15
C ILE A 184 5.59 -2.34 6.55
N VAL A 185 5.08 -2.81 5.40
CA VAL A 185 3.88 -2.25 4.75
C VAL A 185 2.68 -2.26 5.69
N LYS A 186 2.41 -3.37 6.36
CA LYS A 186 1.32 -3.48 7.34
C LYS A 186 1.47 -2.53 8.52
N SER A 187 2.70 -2.27 8.96
CA SER A 187 2.97 -1.38 10.09
C SER A 187 2.91 0.11 9.74
N VAL A 188 2.91 0.44 8.45
CA VAL A 188 2.79 1.84 8.00
C VAL A 188 1.31 2.21 7.98
N SER A 189 0.77 2.45 9.15
CA SER A 189 -0.50 3.14 9.32
C SER A 189 -0.24 4.63 9.14
N PHE A 190 -0.51 5.19 7.97
CA PHE A 190 -0.45 6.64 7.77
C PHE A 190 -1.56 7.30 8.60
N HIS A 191 -1.25 7.67 9.84
CA HIS A 191 -2.16 8.40 10.71
C HIS A 191 -2.48 9.74 10.04
N THR A 192 -3.73 9.95 9.64
CA THR A 192 -4.21 11.31 9.33
C THR A 192 -4.26 12.02 10.68
N THR A 193 -3.33 12.92 10.95
CA THR A 193 -3.64 14.04 11.85
C THR A 193 -4.72 14.84 11.15
N GLY A 194 -5.97 14.65 11.57
CA GLY A 194 -7.08 15.54 11.26
C GLY A 194 -7.00 16.83 12.05
#